data_AF-C6TIV3-F1
#
_entry.id   AF-C6TIV3-F1
#
_cell.length_a   1.000
_cell.length_b   1.000
_cell.length_c   1.000
_cell.angle_alpha   90.00
_cell.angle_beta   90.00
_cell.angle_gamma   90.00
#
_symmetry.space_group_name_H-M   'P 1'
#
loop_
_entity.id
_entity.type
_entity.pdbx_description
1 polymer ?
#
loop_
_entity_poly.entity_id
_entity_poly.type
_entity_poly.pdbx_seq_one_letter_code
_entity_poly.pdbx_strand_id
1 'polypeptide(L)'
;MATTLIPSDLTEFVMLQGNGVKGLSEMGLKSLPSQYIQPLEEIMINVLPQESIPIIDMSNWDDPKVQDSICDAAEKWGFFQIINHGVPPQVLDNVKDATYRFYGLPPEEKVKYTKENSSTKHVRYGSSFSPEAEKALE
;
A
#
# COMPACT_ATOMS: atom_id res chain seq x y z
N MET A 1 23.72 -18.95 16.68
CA MET A 1 23.01 -18.03 15.76
C MET A 1 22.11 -18.89 14.90
N ALA A 2 20.79 -18.74 15.01
CA ALA A 2 19.86 -19.49 14.18
C ALA A 2 19.85 -18.90 12.77
N THR A 3 20.20 -19.71 11.78
CA THR A 3 20.06 -19.35 10.37
C THR A 3 18.59 -19.46 10.02
N THR A 4 17.87 -18.34 9.91
CA THR A 4 16.49 -18.37 9.44
C THR A 4 16.50 -18.77 7.96
N LEU A 5 15.98 -19.97 7.68
CA LEU A 5 15.86 -20.49 6.33
C LEU A 5 14.66 -19.82 5.65
N ILE A 6 14.87 -19.33 4.43
CA ILE A 6 13.79 -18.88 3.56
C ILE A 6 12.90 -20.10 3.27
N PRO A 7 11.56 -19.99 3.34
CA PRO A 7 10.67 -21.08 2.96
C PRO A 7 11.01 -21.56 1.54
N SER A 8 11.06 -22.88 1.34
CA SER A 8 11.38 -23.46 0.02
C SER A 8 10.34 -23.08 -1.04
N ASP A 9 9.09 -22.86 -0.62
CA ASP A 9 8.03 -22.28 -1.45
C ASP A 9 7.51 -20.98 -0.82
N LEU A 10 8.06 -19.85 -1.29
CA LEU A 10 7.62 -18.52 -0.87
C LEU A 10 6.18 -18.22 -1.28
N THR A 11 5.69 -18.79 -2.38
CA THR A 11 4.31 -18.62 -2.83
C THR A 11 3.35 -19.21 -1.82
N GLU A 12 3.64 -20.44 -1.37
CA GLU A 12 2.82 -21.12 -0.38
C GLU A 12 2.78 -20.33 0.93
N PHE A 13 3.95 -19.93 1.44
CA PHE A 13 4.03 -19.17 2.70
C PHE A 13 3.33 -17.81 2.61
N VAL A 14 3.62 -17.02 1.58
CA VAL A 14 3.11 -15.65 1.44
C VAL A 14 1.63 -15.64 1.09
N MET A 15 1.22 -16.48 0.13
CA MET A 15 -0.12 -16.42 -0.48
C MET A 15 -1.08 -17.43 0.13
N LEU A 16 -0.74 -18.72 0.06
CA LEU A 16 -1.68 -19.81 0.42
C LEU A 16 -1.91 -19.86 1.93
N GLN A 17 -0.85 -19.68 2.71
CA GLN A 17 -0.93 -19.62 4.17
C GLN A 17 -1.29 -18.21 4.67
N GLY A 18 -1.37 -17.21 3.79
CA GLY A 18 -1.80 -15.84 4.11
C GLY A 18 -0.89 -15.07 5.06
N ASN A 19 0.40 -15.45 5.14
CA ASN A 19 1.37 -14.70 5.95
C ASN A 19 1.68 -13.32 5.33
N GLY A 20 1.61 -13.23 3.99
CA GLY A 20 1.94 -12.03 3.23
C GLY A 20 3.41 -11.60 3.39
N VAL A 21 3.75 -10.47 2.75
CA VAL A 21 5.08 -9.84 2.91
C VAL A 21 5.34 -9.36 4.35
N LYS A 22 4.29 -9.08 5.14
CA LYS A 22 4.42 -8.76 6.56
C LYS A 22 5.04 -9.94 7.34
N GLY A 23 4.45 -11.13 7.23
CA GLY A 23 4.99 -12.32 7.90
C GLY A 23 6.40 -12.64 7.43
N LEU A 24 6.68 -12.43 6.14
CA LEU A 24 8.02 -12.58 5.57
C LEU A 24 9.04 -11.60 6.18
N SER A 25 8.66 -10.35 6.41
CA SER A 25 9.50 -9.35 7.08
C SER A 25 9.79 -9.75 8.54
N GLU A 26 8.79 -10.29 9.24
CA GLU A 26 8.90 -10.74 10.63
C GLU A 26 9.82 -11.96 10.81
N MET A 27 10.19 -12.67 9.73
CA MET A 27 11.19 -13.75 9.76
C MET A 27 12.63 -13.22 9.94
N GLY A 28 12.88 -11.91 9.78
CA GLY A 28 14.22 -11.35 9.89
C GLY A 28 15.16 -11.82 8.78
N LEU A 29 14.66 -11.82 7.53
CA LEU A 29 15.45 -12.19 6.35
C LEU A 29 16.70 -11.30 6.22
N LYS A 30 17.82 -11.92 5.85
CA LYS A 30 19.10 -11.22 5.63
C LYS A 30 19.26 -10.65 4.22
N SER A 31 18.48 -11.16 3.27
CA SER A 31 18.51 -10.78 1.87
C SER A 31 17.11 -10.82 1.31
N LEU A 32 16.81 -9.89 0.39
CA LEU A 32 15.53 -9.85 -0.31
C LEU A 32 15.41 -11.07 -1.24
N PRO A 33 14.30 -11.82 -1.21
CA PRO A 33 14.08 -12.89 -2.19
C PRO A 33 14.04 -12.33 -3.61
N SER A 34 14.54 -13.10 -4.57
CA SER A 34 14.68 -12.64 -5.96
C SER A 34 13.37 -12.24 -6.62
N GLN A 35 12.23 -12.75 -6.14
CA GLN A 35 10.89 -12.39 -6.62
C GLN A 35 10.52 -10.92 -6.37
N TYR A 36 11.19 -10.24 -5.43
CA TYR A 36 10.93 -8.83 -5.10
C TYR A 36 12.02 -7.89 -5.64
N ILE A 37 13.00 -8.42 -6.40
CA ILE A 37 14.02 -7.59 -7.04
C ILE A 37 13.39 -7.03 -8.31
N GLN A 38 13.17 -5.71 -8.32
CA GLN A 38 12.59 -5.03 -9.48
C GLN A 38 13.56 -5.01 -10.69
N PRO A 39 13.05 -4.89 -11.92
CA PRO A 39 13.87 -4.64 -13.11
C PRO A 39 14.74 -3.39 -12.96
N LEU A 40 15.86 -3.34 -13.67
CA LEU A 40 16.80 -2.21 -13.60
C LEU A 40 16.13 -0.89 -13.98
N GLU A 41 15.18 -0.92 -14.91
CA GLU A 41 14.43 0.25 -15.38
C GLU A 41 13.62 0.91 -14.26
N GLU A 42 13.09 0.13 -13.31
CA GLU A 42 12.35 0.63 -12.15
C GLU A 42 13.26 1.06 -11.00
N ILE A 43 14.47 0.49 -10.91
CA ILE A 43 15.44 0.84 -9.87
C ILE A 43 16.22 2.11 -10.25
N MET A 44 16.45 2.32 -11.55
CA MET A 44 17.18 3.47 -12.08
C MET A 44 16.26 4.68 -12.31
N ILE A 45 15.58 5.12 -11.25
CA ILE A 45 14.81 6.37 -11.28
C ILE A 45 15.76 7.53 -11.00
N ASN A 46 15.87 8.45 -11.97
CA ASN A 46 16.53 9.72 -11.76
C ASN A 46 15.66 10.59 -10.84
N VAL A 47 16.01 10.67 -9.55
CA VAL A 47 15.39 11.62 -8.63
C VAL A 47 15.89 13.01 -8.99
N LEU A 48 15.13 13.70 -9.83
CA LEU A 48 15.34 15.11 -10.10
C LEU A 48 14.97 15.91 -8.84
N PRO A 49 15.70 17.00 -8.50
CA PRO A 49 15.26 17.93 -7.48
C PRO A 49 13.97 18.60 -7.99
N GLN A 50 12.84 18.05 -7.57
CA GLN A 50 11.51 18.47 -8.00
C GLN A 50 10.95 19.48 -7.00
N GLU A 51 10.13 20.40 -7.50
CA GLU A 51 9.30 21.28 -6.69
C GLU A 51 8.44 20.43 -5.71
N SER A 52 8.04 21.01 -4.57
CA SER A 52 7.19 20.31 -3.61
C SER A 52 5.76 20.15 -4.12
N ILE A 53 5.15 18.99 -3.89
CA ILE A 53 3.74 18.72 -4.21
C ILE A 53 2.85 19.82 -3.60
N PRO A 54 1.89 20.41 -4.36
CA PRO A 54 1.00 21.44 -3.86
C PRO A 54 0.19 21.00 -2.63
N ILE A 55 0.01 21.92 -1.67
CA ILE A 55 -0.85 21.73 -0.49
C ILE A 55 -1.99 22.75 -0.57
N ILE A 56 -3.23 22.27 -0.52
CA ILE A 56 -4.44 23.09 -0.67
C ILE A 56 -5.19 23.12 0.67
N ASP A 57 -5.43 24.33 1.18
CA ASP A 57 -6.25 24.56 2.37
C ASP A 57 -7.74 24.62 2.00
N MET A 58 -8.52 23.67 2.53
CA MET A 58 -9.95 23.53 2.25
C MET A 58 -10.84 24.12 3.36
N SER A 59 -10.29 24.96 4.24
CA SER A 59 -11.06 25.58 5.32
C SER A 59 -12.21 26.48 4.83
N ASN A 60 -12.14 26.99 3.59
CA ASN A 60 -13.20 27.77 2.95
C ASN A 60 -13.51 27.25 1.53
N TRP A 61 -14.41 26.28 1.43
CA TRP A 61 -14.83 25.67 0.15
C TRP A 61 -15.49 26.64 -0.82
N ASP A 62 -16.08 27.73 -0.32
CA ASP A 62 -16.77 28.72 -1.14
C ASP A 62 -15.79 29.74 -1.76
N ASP A 63 -14.49 29.71 -1.39
CA ASP A 63 -13.48 30.54 -2.04
C ASP A 63 -13.15 29.98 -3.44
N PRO A 64 -13.42 30.72 -4.53
CA PRO A 64 -13.08 30.28 -5.88
C PRO A 64 -11.61 29.92 -6.06
N LYS A 65 -10.71 30.49 -5.24
CA LYS A 65 -9.28 30.16 -5.28
C LYS A 65 -8.97 28.72 -4.90
N VAL A 66 -9.81 28.09 -4.07
CA VAL A 66 -9.64 26.66 -3.73
C VAL A 66 -9.91 25.82 -4.96
N GLN A 67 -10.98 26.11 -5.72
CA GLN A 67 -11.27 25.44 -6.98
C GLN A 67 -10.14 25.66 -8.00
N ASP A 68 -9.69 26.90 -8.17
CA ASP A 68 -8.59 27.22 -9.10
C ASP A 68 -7.30 26.46 -8.72
N SER A 69 -6.99 26.37 -7.43
CA SER A 69 -5.81 25.64 -6.93
C SER A 69 -5.91 24.13 -7.20
N ILE A 70 -7.10 23.54 -7.05
CA ILE A 70 -7.34 22.12 -7.37
C ILE A 70 -7.13 21.88 -8.86
N CYS A 71 -7.71 22.73 -9.72
CA CYS A 71 -7.56 22.61 -11.17
C CYS A 71 -6.10 22.77 -11.60
N ASP A 72 -5.40 23.79 -11.08
CA ASP A 72 -3.99 24.05 -11.41
C ASP A 72 -3.08 22.90 -10.98
N ALA A 73 -3.27 22.38 -9.76
CA ALA A 73 -2.51 21.25 -9.27
C ALA A 73 -2.83 19.96 -10.05
N ALA A 74 -4.10 19.69 -10.35
CA ALA A 74 -4.49 18.54 -11.16
C ALA A 74 -3.91 18.60 -12.58
N GLU A 75 -3.88 19.78 -13.22
CA GLU A 75 -3.37 19.94 -14.58
C GLU A 75 -1.83 19.86 -14.63
N LYS A 76 -1.13 20.56 -13.74
CA LYS A 76 0.33 20.63 -13.77
C LYS A 76 1.02 19.44 -13.10
N TRP A 77 0.42 18.90 -12.05
CA TRP A 77 1.03 17.86 -11.21
C TRP A 77 0.32 16.51 -11.30
N GLY A 78 -0.99 16.49 -11.57
CA GLY A 78 -1.81 15.29 -11.43
C GLY A 78 -1.95 14.81 -9.98
N PHE A 79 -1.44 15.57 -8.99
CA PHE A 79 -1.41 15.20 -7.58
C PHE A 79 -1.32 16.43 -6.67
N PHE A 80 -1.96 16.37 -5.51
CA PHE A 80 -1.92 17.41 -4.48
C PHE A 80 -2.27 16.85 -3.10
N GLN A 81 -1.93 17.59 -2.05
CA GLN A 81 -2.35 17.29 -0.68
C GLN A 81 -3.42 18.30 -0.24
N ILE A 82 -4.33 17.88 0.63
CA ILE A 82 -5.37 18.74 1.20
C ILE A 82 -5.25 18.81 2.72
N ILE A 83 -5.49 19.99 3.29
CA ILE A 83 -5.60 20.22 4.74
C ILE A 83 -6.92 20.91 5.04
N ASN A 84 -7.37 20.88 6.30
CA ASN A 84 -8.66 21.44 6.73
C ASN A 84 -9.86 20.91 5.91
N HIS A 85 -9.78 19.67 5.41
CA HIS A 85 -10.76 19.01 4.56
C HIS A 85 -12.09 18.63 5.26
N GLY A 86 -12.28 19.04 6.52
CA GLY A 86 -13.51 18.82 7.28
C GLY A 86 -13.73 17.41 7.84
N VAL A 87 -12.90 16.42 7.48
CA VAL A 87 -12.94 15.08 8.07
C VAL A 87 -12.29 15.12 9.46
N PRO A 88 -12.99 14.72 10.53
CA PRO A 88 -12.43 14.79 11.88
C PRO A 88 -11.14 13.96 12.02
N PRO A 89 -10.08 14.47 12.68
CA PRO A 89 -8.82 13.74 12.86
C PRO A 89 -9.01 12.35 13.48
N GLN A 90 -9.94 12.23 14.43
CA GLN A 90 -10.25 10.95 15.08
C GLN A 90 -10.71 9.85 14.10
N VAL A 91 -11.39 10.20 13.00
CA VAL A 91 -11.77 9.23 11.97
C VAL A 91 -10.52 8.70 11.25
N LEU A 92 -9.56 9.58 10.96
CA LEU A 92 -8.30 9.23 10.32
C LEU A 92 -7.44 8.34 11.22
N ASP A 93 -7.42 8.63 12.52
CA ASP A 93 -6.67 7.82 13.49
C ASP A 93 -7.33 6.45 13.69
N ASN A 94 -8.65 6.41 13.82
CA ASN A 94 -9.39 5.16 13.97
C ASN A 94 -9.22 4.21 12.77
N VAL A 95 -9.18 4.73 11.53
CA VAL A 95 -8.97 3.88 10.34
C VAL A 95 -7.54 3.37 10.24
N LYS A 96 -6.53 4.15 10.66
CA LYS A 96 -5.15 3.67 10.80
C LYS A 96 -5.07 2.57 11.84
N ASP A 97 -5.67 2.77 13.02
CA ASP A 97 -5.69 1.78 14.10
C ASP A 97 -6.44 0.51 13.70
N ALA A 98 -7.56 0.62 12.98
CA ALA A 98 -8.26 -0.54 12.44
C ALA A 98 -7.40 -1.32 11.43
N THR A 99 -6.67 -0.61 10.56
CA THR A 99 -5.72 -1.21 9.63
C THR A 99 -4.63 -1.99 10.37
N TYR A 100 -3.98 -1.38 11.36
CA TYR A 100 -2.95 -2.06 12.15
C TYR A 100 -3.51 -3.28 12.88
N ARG A 101 -4.70 -3.17 13.49
CA ARG A 101 -5.35 -4.31 14.17
C ARG A 101 -5.65 -5.45 13.20
N PHE A 102 -6.19 -5.16 12.01
CA PHE A 102 -6.50 -6.19 11.01
C PHE A 102 -5.23 -6.90 10.53
N TYR A 103 -4.18 -6.17 10.13
CA TYR A 103 -2.92 -6.77 9.67
C TYR A 103 -2.11 -7.43 10.81
N GLY A 104 -2.40 -7.07 12.06
CA GLY A 104 -1.90 -7.72 13.28
C GLY A 104 -2.65 -9.01 13.67
N LEU A 105 -3.76 -9.35 13.02
CA LEU A 105 -4.44 -10.63 13.24
C LEU A 105 -3.57 -11.81 12.78
N PRO A 106 -3.77 -13.00 13.38
CA PRO A 106 -3.16 -14.24 12.90
C PRO A 106 -3.48 -14.49 11.42
N PRO A 107 -2.57 -15.13 10.65
CA PRO A 107 -2.80 -15.48 9.25
C PRO A 107 -4.12 -16.22 9.01
N GLU A 108 -4.51 -17.12 9.92
CA GLU A 108 -5.72 -17.94 9.83
C GLU A 108 -7.00 -17.10 9.80
N GLU A 109 -7.00 -15.94 10.44
CA GLU A 109 -8.12 -15.01 10.44
C GLU A 109 -8.17 -14.19 9.14
N LYS A 110 -7.00 -13.80 8.61
CA LYS A 110 -6.91 -13.00 7.37
C LYS A 110 -7.19 -13.85 6.12
N VAL A 111 -6.81 -15.13 6.14
CA VAL A 111 -7.05 -16.09 5.04
C VAL A 111 -8.53 -16.24 4.71
N LYS A 112 -9.44 -16.02 5.67
CA LYS A 112 -10.90 -16.02 5.45
C LYS A 112 -11.36 -14.99 4.44
N TYR A 113 -10.56 -13.95 4.20
CA TYR A 113 -10.88 -12.87 3.28
C TYR A 113 -10.17 -12.99 1.94
N THR A 114 -9.42 -14.06 1.65
CA THR A 114 -8.79 -14.25 0.33
C THR A 114 -9.84 -14.40 -0.76
N LYS A 115 -9.42 -14.28 -2.03
CA LYS A 115 -10.31 -14.43 -3.19
C LYS A 115 -11.08 -15.76 -3.15
N GLU A 116 -10.45 -16.81 -2.65
CA GLU A 116 -10.98 -18.17 -2.59
C GLU A 116 -11.93 -18.39 -1.41
N ASN A 117 -11.68 -17.72 -0.27
CA ASN A 117 -12.38 -18.00 0.98
C ASN A 117 -13.42 -16.92 1.38
N SER A 118 -13.33 -15.73 0.79
CA SER A 118 -14.23 -14.62 1.11
C SER A 118 -15.68 -14.97 0.74
N SER A 119 -16.61 -14.64 1.64
CA SER A 119 -18.04 -14.88 1.42
C SER A 119 -18.66 -13.95 0.37
N THR A 120 -17.91 -12.97 -0.13
CA THR A 120 -18.35 -11.98 -1.11
C THR A 120 -17.23 -11.62 -2.07
N LYS A 121 -17.58 -11.32 -3.33
CA LYS A 121 -16.62 -10.88 -4.36
C LYS A 121 -16.12 -9.44 -4.16
N HIS A 122 -16.71 -8.70 -3.23
CA HIS A 122 -16.38 -7.28 -2.96
C HIS A 122 -15.26 -7.11 -1.92
N VAL A 123 -14.84 -8.19 -1.26
CA VAL A 123 -13.80 -8.15 -0.22
C VAL A 123 -12.70 -9.13 -0.61
N ARG A 124 -11.45 -8.65 -0.62
CA ARG A 124 -10.27 -9.46 -0.91
C ARG A 124 -9.12 -9.05 0.00
N TYR A 125 -8.60 -10.00 0.76
CA TYR A 125 -7.26 -10.01 1.30
C TYR A 125 -6.33 -10.66 0.29
N GLY A 126 -5.18 -10.05 0.06
CA GLY A 126 -4.17 -10.57 -0.84
C GLY A 126 -2.81 -9.99 -0.50
N SER A 127 -1.79 -10.66 -1.00
CA SER A 127 -0.43 -10.13 -1.04
C SER A 127 0.00 -10.11 -2.50
N SER A 128 0.86 -9.18 -2.83
CA SER A 128 1.55 -9.13 -4.11
C SER A 128 2.44 -10.35 -4.26
N PHE A 129 2.05 -11.27 -5.14
CA PHE A 129 2.91 -12.35 -5.60
C PHE A 129 2.50 -12.78 -7.02
N SER A 130 2.71 -11.86 -7.97
CA SER A 130 2.95 -12.15 -9.38
C SER A 130 3.27 -10.81 -10.07
N PRO A 131 4.53 -10.56 -10.44
CA PRO A 131 4.92 -9.37 -11.19
C PRO A 131 4.10 -9.18 -12.48
N GLU A 132 3.70 -10.29 -13.12
CA GLU A 132 2.89 -10.27 -14.35
C GLU A 132 1.44 -9.83 -14.08
N ALA A 133 0.88 -10.18 -12.93
CA ALA A 133 -0.46 -9.76 -12.52
C ALA A 133 -0.49 -8.30 -12.04
N GLU A 134 0.61 -7.80 -11.49
CA GLU A 134 0.74 -6.39 -11.07
C GLU A 134 0.91 -5.45 -12.26
N LYS A 135 1.71 -5.85 -13.27
CA LYS A 135 1.85 -5.10 -14.53
C LYS A 135 0.53 -4.94 -15.31
N ALA A 136 -0.46 -5.79 -15.05
CA ALA A 136 -1.79 -5.68 -15.66
C ALA A 136 -2.73 -4.70 -14.94
N LEU A 137 -2.33 -4.19 -13.77
CA LEU A 137 -3.09 -3.23 -12.96
C LEU A 137 -2.58 -1.78 -13.08
N GLU A 138 -1.40 -1.61 -13.68
CA GLU A 138 -0.81 -0.32 -14.10
C GLU A 138 -1.30 0.11 -15.48
#